data_AF-A0A2G4FN65-F1
#
_entry.id   AF-A0A2G4FN65-F1
#
_cell.length_a   1.000
_cell.length_b   1.000
_cell.length_c   1.000
_cell.angle_alpha   90.00
_cell.angle_beta   90.00
_cell.angle_gamma   90.00
#
_symmetry.space_group_name_H-M   'P 1'
#
loop_
_entity.id
_entity.type
_entity.pdbx_description
1 polymer ?
#
loop_
_entity_poly.entity_id
_entity_poly.type
_entity_poly.pdbx_seq_one_letter_code
_entity_poly.pdbx_strand_id
1 'polypeptide(L)'
;MVLVGSTEEDVGFNGSTTSEGKDYLFKMACNLIPQLINAKIIDHWSGLRPGCSKNSPLIGKSPESDNLYFAAGHFRQGLQTSPATALLIKSILMQEDLGIDNQYFMKPNEQIQASKPLFQS
;
A
#
# COMPACT_ATOMS: atom_id res chain seq x y z
N MET A 1 -24.48 -3.12 -2.48
CA MET A 1 -23.67 -2.15 -1.73
C MET A 1 -22.72 -1.49 -2.71
N VAL A 2 -22.49 -0.18 -2.59
CA VAL A 2 -21.57 0.58 -3.46
C VAL A 2 -20.47 1.15 -2.57
N LEU A 3 -19.21 0.94 -2.94
CA LEU A 3 -18.07 1.55 -2.28
C LEU A 3 -17.54 2.67 -3.16
N VAL A 4 -17.32 3.83 -2.56
CA VAL A 4 -16.74 5.00 -3.22
C VAL A 4 -15.46 5.36 -2.51
N GLY A 5 -14.38 5.44 -3.26
CA GLY A 5 -13.09 5.80 -2.73
C GLY A 5 -12.11 6.16 -3.84
N SER A 6 -10.96 6.72 -3.49
CA SER A 6 -10.51 7.04 -2.13
C SER A 6 -9.73 8.34 -2.15
N THR A 7 -9.63 9.04 -1.03
CA THR A 7 -8.70 10.16 -0.87
C THR A 7 -7.27 9.67 -0.72
N GLU A 8 -6.31 10.56 -0.96
CA GLU A 8 -4.89 10.34 -0.69
C GLU A 8 -4.33 11.63 -0.08
N GLU A 9 -3.78 11.51 1.12
CA GLU A 9 -3.45 12.62 2.00
C GLU A 9 -2.14 12.28 2.72
N ASP A 10 -1.24 13.26 2.88
CA ASP A 10 -0.01 13.11 3.66
C ASP A 10 -0.22 13.70 5.06
N VAL A 11 -0.75 12.87 5.95
CA VAL A 11 -1.17 13.22 7.32
C VAL A 11 -0.50 12.34 8.39
N GLY A 12 0.60 11.68 8.03
CA GLY A 12 1.29 10.72 8.90
C GLY A 12 0.38 9.55 9.30
N PHE A 13 0.29 9.27 10.61
CA PHE A 13 -0.50 8.17 11.17
C PHE A 13 -1.91 8.58 11.60
N ASN A 14 -2.39 9.77 11.20
CA ASN A 14 -3.75 10.16 11.50
C ASN A 14 -4.74 9.33 10.68
N GLY A 15 -5.34 8.33 11.32
CA GLY A 15 -6.35 7.45 10.74
C GLY A 15 -7.79 7.97 10.84
N SER A 16 -7.99 9.27 11.12
CA SER A 16 -9.33 9.86 11.27
C SER A 16 -9.96 10.22 9.93
N THR A 17 -11.29 10.16 9.86
CA THR A 17 -12.05 10.65 8.70
C THR A 17 -12.32 12.15 8.77
N THR A 18 -12.54 12.80 7.62
CA THR A 18 -12.91 14.22 7.53
C THR A 18 -14.28 14.42 6.86
N SER A 19 -15.00 15.51 7.21
CA SER A 19 -16.24 15.89 6.52
C SER A 19 -15.97 16.24 5.06
N GLU A 20 -14.84 16.87 4.80
CA GLU A 20 -14.42 17.35 3.49
C GLU A 20 -14.15 16.17 2.55
N GLY A 21 -13.44 15.14 3.02
CA GLY A 21 -13.16 13.92 2.25
C GLY A 21 -14.44 13.14 1.92
N LYS A 22 -15.36 13.03 2.88
CA LYS A 22 -16.67 12.42 2.68
C LYS A 22 -17.47 13.15 1.59
N ASP A 23 -17.59 14.46 1.71
CA ASP A 23 -18.39 15.29 0.80
C ASP A 23 -17.78 15.32 -0.60
N TYR A 24 -16.44 15.31 -0.70
CA TYR A 24 -15.73 15.18 -1.97
C TYR A 24 -16.05 13.86 -2.68
N LEU A 25 -15.90 12.72 -1.99
CA LEU A 25 -16.18 11.41 -2.55
C LEU A 25 -17.66 11.25 -2.92
N PHE A 26 -18.57 11.74 -2.08
CA PHE A 26 -20.01 11.68 -2.35
C PHE A 26 -20.41 12.50 -3.58
N LYS A 27 -19.89 13.73 -3.71
CA LYS A 27 -20.10 14.56 -4.90
C LYS A 27 -19.56 13.89 -6.16
N MET A 28 -18.34 13.34 -6.09
CA MET A 28 -17.75 12.58 -7.21
C MET A 28 -18.65 11.41 -7.62
N ALA A 29 -19.17 10.64 -6.66
CA ALA A 29 -20.07 9.52 -6.92
C ALA A 29 -21.38 9.96 -7.59
N CYS A 30 -22.03 11.02 -7.08
CA CYS A 30 -23.27 11.53 -7.67
C CYS A 30 -23.07 12.12 -9.06
N ASN A 31 -21.91 12.72 -9.33
CA ASN A 31 -21.58 13.21 -10.67
C ASN A 31 -21.46 12.07 -11.69
N LEU A 32 -20.96 10.90 -11.26
CA LEU A 32 -20.85 9.71 -12.12
C LEU A 32 -22.16 8.93 -12.21
N ILE A 33 -22.88 8.82 -11.10
CA ILE A 33 -24.12 8.04 -10.96
C ILE A 33 -25.14 8.90 -10.19
N PRO A 34 -25.94 9.73 -10.87
CA PRO A 34 -26.85 10.69 -10.22
C PRO A 34 -27.86 10.08 -9.26
N GLN A 35 -28.23 8.80 -9.46
CA GLN A 35 -29.15 8.08 -8.60
C GLN A 35 -28.61 7.90 -7.16
N LEU A 36 -27.30 8.02 -6.97
CA LEU A 36 -26.68 7.92 -5.65
C LEU A 36 -26.99 9.10 -4.72
N ILE A 37 -27.58 10.20 -5.24
CA ILE A 37 -27.97 11.35 -4.40
C ILE A 37 -28.96 10.98 -3.29
N ASN A 38 -29.80 9.97 -3.52
CA ASN A 38 -30.79 9.48 -2.57
C ASN A 38 -30.30 8.24 -1.80
N ALA A 39 -29.05 7.81 -2.02
CA ALA A 39 -28.50 6.63 -1.35
C ALA A 39 -28.17 6.95 0.11
N LYS A 40 -28.47 6.00 1.01
CA LYS A 40 -28.06 6.08 2.41
C LYS A 40 -26.56 5.75 2.54
N ILE A 41 -25.79 6.66 3.13
CA ILE A 41 -24.42 6.38 3.57
C ILE A 41 -24.51 5.48 4.81
N ILE A 42 -23.97 4.27 4.71
CA ILE A 42 -23.99 3.28 5.79
C ILE A 42 -22.72 3.28 6.64
N ASP A 43 -21.60 3.72 6.07
CA ASP A 43 -20.30 3.72 6.72
C ASP A 43 -19.35 4.73 6.06
N HIS A 44 -18.35 5.19 6.81
CA HIS A 44 -17.27 6.06 6.35
C HIS A 44 -16.03 5.80 7.20
N TRP A 45 -14.94 5.39 6.56
CA TRP A 45 -13.71 5.01 7.23
C TRP A 45 -12.49 5.44 6.42
N SER A 46 -11.34 5.43 7.10
CA SER A 46 -10.02 5.72 6.55
C SER A 46 -9.07 4.57 6.85
N GLY A 47 -8.02 4.45 6.04
CA GLY A 47 -6.97 3.47 6.22
C GLY A 47 -5.63 4.02 5.77
N LEU A 48 -4.56 3.66 6.48
CA LEU A 48 -3.20 4.08 6.16
C LEU A 48 -2.61 3.16 5.08
N ARG A 49 -2.10 3.73 3.99
CA ARG A 49 -1.46 2.96 2.93
C ARG A 49 0.02 2.74 3.28
N PRO A 50 0.51 1.48 3.41
CA PRO A 50 1.90 1.22 3.72
C PRO A 50 2.76 1.48 2.48
N GLY A 51 3.37 2.67 2.39
CA GLY A 51 4.34 3.03 1.37
C GLY A 51 5.79 2.83 1.84
N CYS A 52 6.73 2.89 0.91
CA CYS A 52 8.16 3.01 1.19
C CYS A 52 8.76 4.14 0.34
N SER A 53 10.02 4.51 0.59
CA SER A 53 10.70 5.60 -0.15
C SER A 53 10.81 5.33 -1.65
N LYS A 54 10.79 4.05 -2.06
CA LYS A 54 10.67 3.64 -3.45
C LYS A 54 9.19 3.44 -3.82
N ASN A 55 8.82 3.75 -5.07
CA ASN A 55 7.47 3.53 -5.60
C ASN A 55 7.13 2.04 -5.86
N SER A 56 7.99 1.12 -5.42
CA SER A 56 7.85 -0.33 -5.57
C SER A 56 7.95 -1.00 -4.20
N PRO A 57 7.21 -2.09 -3.95
CA PRO A 57 7.25 -2.76 -2.66
C PRO A 57 8.65 -3.30 -2.35
N LEU A 58 8.94 -3.39 -1.05
CA LEU A 58 10.14 -3.98 -0.51
C LEU A 58 9.91 -5.47 -0.27
N ILE A 59 10.44 -6.31 -1.15
CA ILE A 59 10.30 -7.77 -1.09
C ILE A 59 11.68 -8.41 -1.17
N GLY A 60 12.06 -9.22 -0.19
CA GLY A 60 13.35 -9.92 -0.22
C GLY A 60 13.97 -10.19 1.14
N LYS A 61 15.15 -10.83 1.12
CA LYS A 61 15.98 -11.06 2.31
C LYS A 61 16.70 -9.76 2.69
N SER A 62 16.85 -9.51 3.99
CA SER A 62 17.64 -8.40 4.49
C SER A 62 19.13 -8.60 4.18
N PRO A 63 19.85 -7.56 3.74
CA PRO A 63 21.32 -7.64 3.62
C PRO A 63 22.02 -7.64 4.98
N GLU A 64 21.35 -7.20 6.05
CA GLU A 64 21.93 -7.07 7.39
C GLU A 64 21.73 -8.30 8.27
N SER A 65 20.86 -9.23 7.90
CA SER A 65 20.55 -10.40 8.72
C SER A 65 20.11 -11.61 7.88
N ASP A 66 20.63 -12.78 8.25
CA ASP A 66 20.42 -14.01 7.50
C ASP A 66 19.01 -14.61 7.63
N ASN A 67 18.24 -14.19 8.63
CA ASN A 67 16.91 -14.72 8.95
C ASN A 67 15.81 -13.65 8.95
N LEU A 68 16.06 -12.50 8.32
CA LEU A 68 15.11 -11.40 8.20
C LEU A 68 14.66 -11.23 6.73
N TYR A 69 13.36 -11.08 6.53
CA TYR A 69 12.74 -10.90 5.22
C TYR A 69 11.71 -9.77 5.25
N PHE A 70 11.57 -9.06 4.13
CA PHE A 70 10.63 -7.97 3.94
C PHE A 70 9.55 -8.34 2.93
N ALA A 71 8.33 -7.91 3.18
CA ALA A 71 7.18 -7.98 2.27
C ALA A 71 6.23 -6.81 2.57
N ALA A 72 6.67 -5.59 2.28
CA ALA A 72 5.97 -4.36 2.68
C ALA A 72 6.03 -3.29 1.58
N GLY A 73 5.37 -2.16 1.78
CA GLY A 73 5.49 -1.00 0.89
C GLY A 73 4.61 -1.04 -0.37
N HIS A 74 3.60 -1.92 -0.43
CA HIS A 74 2.75 -2.08 -1.61
C HIS A 74 1.78 -0.92 -1.88
N PHE A 75 1.67 0.04 -0.96
CA PHE A 75 0.85 1.24 -1.09
C PHE A 75 -0.58 0.94 -1.56
N ARG A 76 -0.97 1.38 -2.76
CA ARG A 76 -2.31 1.21 -3.36
C ARG A 76 -2.55 -0.18 -3.96
N GLN A 77 -1.50 -0.96 -4.16
CA GLN A 77 -1.54 -2.20 -4.96
C GLN A 77 -1.45 -3.46 -4.10
N GLY A 78 -1.46 -3.34 -2.76
CA GLY A 78 -1.27 -4.47 -1.84
C GLY A 78 -2.22 -5.63 -2.08
N LEU A 79 -3.50 -5.37 -2.29
CA LEU A 79 -4.48 -6.43 -2.56
C LEU A 79 -4.15 -7.17 -3.88
N GLN A 80 -3.96 -6.42 -4.96
CA GLN A 80 -3.68 -6.96 -6.30
C GLN A 80 -2.37 -7.76 -6.34
N THR A 81 -1.35 -7.30 -5.63
CA THR A 81 0.01 -7.88 -5.67
C THR A 81 0.28 -8.89 -4.55
N SER A 82 -0.66 -9.08 -3.62
CA SER A 82 -0.49 -10.00 -2.50
C SER A 82 -0.19 -11.46 -2.91
N PRO A 83 -0.85 -12.06 -3.93
CA PRO A 83 -0.56 -13.45 -4.28
C PRO A 83 0.85 -13.61 -4.87
N ALA A 84 1.26 -12.67 -5.73
CA ALA A 84 2.62 -12.65 -6.28
C ALA A 84 3.66 -12.47 -5.18
N THR A 85 3.42 -11.55 -4.24
CA THR A 85 4.31 -11.34 -3.09
C THR A 85 4.47 -12.61 -2.25
N ALA A 86 3.38 -13.33 -1.99
CA ALA A 86 3.41 -14.58 -1.24
C ALA A 86 4.24 -15.66 -1.96
N LEU A 87 4.07 -15.80 -3.28
CA LEU A 87 4.87 -16.74 -4.09
C LEU A 87 6.36 -16.39 -4.07
N LEU A 88 6.70 -15.10 -4.21
CA LEU A 88 8.08 -14.61 -4.16
C LEU A 88 8.74 -14.90 -2.80
N ILE A 89 8.05 -14.62 -1.69
CA ILE A 89 8.59 -14.92 -0.36
C ILE A 89 8.75 -16.43 -0.15
N LYS A 90 7.76 -17.22 -0.57
CA LYS A 90 7.84 -18.69 -0.49
C LYS A 90 9.02 -19.23 -1.28
N SER A 91 9.28 -18.71 -2.49
CA SER A 91 10.39 -19.17 -3.31
C SER A 91 11.75 -18.79 -2.71
N ILE A 92 11.88 -17.60 -2.12
CA ILE A 92 13.10 -17.22 -1.39
C ILE A 92 13.35 -18.19 -0.23
N LEU A 93 12.33 -18.45 0.58
CA LEU A 93 12.45 -19.29 1.77
C LEU A 93 12.78 -20.74 1.43
N MET A 94 12.21 -21.26 0.34
CA MET A 94 12.39 -22.64 -0.12
C MET A 94 13.53 -22.81 -1.13
N GLN A 95 14.20 -21.72 -1.53
CA GLN A 95 15.24 -21.70 -2.57
C GLN A 95 14.76 -22.27 -3.91
N GLU A 96 13.52 -21.92 -4.28
CA GLU A 96 12.91 -22.33 -5.54
C GLU A 96 13.09 -21.25 -6.61
N ASP A 97 13.31 -21.68 -7.85
CA ASP A 97 13.26 -20.80 -9.02
C ASP A 97 11.80 -20.65 -9.50
N LEU A 98 11.29 -19.41 -9.50
CA LEU A 98 9.95 -19.11 -10.00
C LEU A 98 9.90 -18.95 -11.52
N GLY A 99 11.04 -18.92 -12.22
CA GLY A 99 11.11 -18.70 -13.66
C GLY A 99 10.56 -17.33 -14.10
N ILE A 100 10.52 -16.36 -13.18
CA ILE A 100 10.10 -14.98 -13.42
C ILE A 100 11.27 -14.03 -13.14
N ASP A 101 11.27 -12.88 -13.81
CA ASP A 101 12.31 -11.88 -13.60
C ASP A 101 12.22 -11.29 -12.18
N ASN A 102 13.32 -11.40 -11.46
CA ASN A 102 13.49 -11.00 -10.08
C ASN A 102 13.89 -9.52 -9.93
N GLN A 103 13.63 -8.68 -10.94
CA GLN A 103 13.94 -7.24 -10.89
C GLN A 103 13.21 -6.45 -9.78
N TYR A 104 12.11 -6.99 -9.23
CA TYR A 104 11.35 -6.38 -8.12
C TYR A 104 11.85 -6.81 -6.73
N PHE A 105 12.83 -7.69 -6.65
CA PHE A 105 13.45 -8.03 -5.37
C PHE A 105 14.36 -6.90 -4.93
N MET A 106 14.42 -6.66 -3.62
CA MET A 106 15.52 -5.89 -3.05
C MET A 106 16.82 -6.61 -3.40
N LYS A 107 17.69 -5.96 -4.17
CA LYS A 107 18.98 -6.57 -4.53
C LYS A 107 19.87 -6.59 -3.27
N PRO A 108 20.68 -7.64 -3.05
CA PRO A 108 21.49 -7.81 -1.83
C PRO A 108 22.41 -6.63 -1.45
N ASN A 109 22.71 -5.72 -2.38
CA ASN A 109 23.58 -4.56 -2.16
C ASN A 109 22.83 -3.21 -2.22
N GLU A 110 21.50 -3.23 -2.34
CA GLU A 110 20.72 -2.00 -2.25
C GLU A 110 20.57 -1.61 -0.79
N GLN A 111 21.42 -0.69 -0.34
CA GLN A 111 21.27 -0.05 0.96
C GLN A 111 19.86 0.56 1.04
N ILE A 112 19.13 0.21 2.09
CA ILE A 112 17.99 1.02 2.54
C ILE A 112 18.62 2.31 3.04
N GLN A 113 18.80 3.27 2.14
CA GLN A 113 19.21 4.60 2.55
C GLN A 113 18.07 5.12 3.40
N ALA A 114 18.29 5.16 4.72
CA ALA A 114 17.37 5.79 5.64
C ALA A 114 17.16 7.22 5.12
N SER A 115 16.00 7.48 4.52
CA SER A 115 15.57 8.83 4.25
C SER A 115 15.58 9.55 5.60
N LYS A 116 16.06 10.81 5.59
CA LYS A 116 16.06 11.70 6.76
C LYS A 116 14.81 11.46 7.62
N PRO A 117 14.92 11.43 8.95
CA PRO A 117 13.78 11.19 9.82
C PRO A 117 12.65 12.14 9.43
N LEU A 118 11.51 11.58 9.05
CA LEU A 118 10.28 12.31 8.69
C LEU A 118 9.71 13.08 9.89
N PHE A 119 10.26 12.89 11.08
CA PHE A 119 9.90 13.58 12.30
C PHE A 119 11.19 14.07 12.97
N GLN A 120 11.47 15.36 12.82
CA GLN A 120 12.28 16.08 13.79
C GLN A 120 11.31 16.61 14.85
N SER A 121 11.54 16.21 16.10
CA SER A 121 10.87 16.74 17.31
C SER A 121 11.06 18.24 17.45
#